data_AF-A0A957YRC8-F1
#
_entry.id   AF-A0A957YRC8-F1
#
_cell.length_a   1.000
_cell.length_b   1.000
_cell.length_c   1.000
_cell.angle_alpha   90.00
_cell.angle_beta   90.00
_cell.angle_gamma   90.00
#
_symmetry.space_group_name_H-M   'P 1'
#
loop_
_entity.id
_entity.type
_entity.pdbx_description
1 polymer ?
#
loop_
_entity_poly.entity_id
_entity_poly.type
_entity_poly.pdbx_seq_one_letter_code
_entity_poly.pdbx_strand_id
1 'polypeptide(L)'
;ELNNQTFAVEYITPNLYKTLLNPLEVRNSFPYIFPTRWAGPERLTNYHPKMYLTYTENTTGIFISSPFMLLALLVFIKPRRDLKWINLSLVMVFVVVFLTIQAFFFIAMRYMLDAIPTLALLTVIGFWHGYEVFGKSKIYTAISILLLTYTIGLSLLISFSGNLELFRIHNLELVQQMTWAFNNLFK
;
A
#
# COMPACT_ATOMS: atom_id res chain seq x y z
N GLU A 1 -31.29 -14.07 -1.73
CA GLU A 1 -31.46 -12.70 -1.21
C GLU A 1 -30.08 -12.12 -0.94
N LEU A 2 -29.77 -11.02 -1.62
CA LEU A 2 -28.49 -10.34 -1.50
C LEU A 2 -28.60 -9.47 -0.24
N ASN A 3 -28.07 -9.93 0.90
CA ASN A 3 -28.01 -9.09 2.09
C ASN A 3 -27.21 -7.83 1.73
N ASN A 4 -27.90 -6.68 1.76
CA ASN A 4 -27.41 -5.35 1.45
C ASN A 4 -26.48 -4.83 2.57
N GLN A 5 -25.49 -5.64 2.96
CA GLN A 5 -24.60 -5.32 4.06
C GLN A 5 -23.41 -4.51 3.55
N THR A 6 -23.47 -3.21 3.82
CA THR A 6 -22.39 -2.25 3.56
C THR A 6 -21.12 -2.60 4.34
N PHE A 7 -21.29 -3.13 5.56
CA PHE A 7 -20.20 -3.65 6.37
C PHE A 7 -20.48 -5.10 6.76
N ALA A 8 -19.47 -5.96 6.64
CA ALA A 8 -19.56 -7.37 6.99
C ALA A 8 -18.18 -7.89 7.40
N VAL A 9 -18.14 -8.82 8.36
CA VAL A 9 -16.88 -9.41 8.86
C VAL A 9 -16.24 -10.29 7.79
N GLU A 10 -17.06 -10.85 6.91
CA GLU A 10 -16.70 -11.69 5.77
C GLU A 10 -15.81 -10.94 4.76
N TYR A 11 -15.92 -9.62 4.68
CA TYR A 11 -15.06 -8.80 3.81
C TYR A 11 -13.64 -8.64 4.36
N ILE A 12 -13.43 -8.79 5.68
CA ILE A 12 -12.15 -8.47 6.31
C ILE A 12 -11.01 -9.28 5.71
N THR A 13 -11.16 -10.59 5.55
CA THR A 13 -10.09 -11.46 5.03
C THR A 13 -9.68 -11.13 3.58
N PRO A 14 -10.59 -11.11 2.59
CA PRO A 14 -10.22 -10.74 1.22
C PRO A 14 -9.72 -9.29 1.14
N ASN A 15 -10.28 -8.39 1.96
CA ASN A 15 -9.86 -7.00 2.00
C ASN A 15 -8.44 -6.85 2.56
N LEU A 16 -8.10 -7.55 3.65
CA LEU A 16 -6.77 -7.55 4.23
C LEU A 16 -5.73 -8.01 3.21
N TYR A 17 -5.99 -9.10 2.50
CA TYR A 17 -5.08 -9.56 1.45
C TYR A 17 -4.92 -8.49 0.37
N LYS A 18 -6.03 -7.94 -0.11
CA LYS A 18 -6.01 -6.92 -1.17
C LYS A 18 -5.28 -5.63 -0.73
N THR A 19 -5.49 -5.21 0.50
CA THR A 19 -4.91 -3.97 1.04
C THR A 19 -3.44 -4.14 1.40
N LEU A 20 -3.01 -5.31 1.88
CA LEU A 20 -1.64 -5.51 2.34
C LEU A 20 -0.71 -6.09 1.25
N LEU A 21 -1.22 -7.01 0.44
CA LEU A 21 -0.40 -7.92 -0.38
C LEU A 21 -0.79 -7.97 -1.86
N ASN A 22 -1.80 -7.22 -2.32
CA ASN A 22 -2.18 -7.24 -3.73
C ASN A 22 -0.97 -6.87 -4.60
N PRO A 23 -0.55 -7.75 -5.51
CA PRO A 23 0.64 -7.51 -6.31
C PRO A 23 0.35 -6.46 -7.39
N LEU A 24 1.38 -6.12 -8.15
CA LEU A 24 1.26 -5.23 -9.30
C LEU A 24 1.11 -6.06 -10.58
N GLU A 25 0.33 -5.56 -11.52
CA GLU A 25 0.28 -6.09 -12.87
C GLU A 25 1.52 -5.60 -13.63
N VAL A 26 2.29 -6.52 -14.21
CA VAL A 26 3.44 -6.20 -15.06
C VAL A 26 3.04 -6.33 -16.52
N ARG A 27 3.32 -5.29 -17.32
CA ARG A 27 3.03 -5.22 -18.76
C ARG A 27 4.31 -5.05 -19.56
N ASN A 28 4.25 -5.41 -20.85
CA ASN A 28 5.41 -5.31 -21.76
C ASN A 28 5.65 -3.90 -22.31
N SER A 29 4.81 -2.93 -21.97
CA SER A 29 4.90 -1.55 -22.43
C SER A 29 4.85 -0.57 -21.26
N PHE A 30 5.57 0.53 -21.40
CA PHE A 30 5.57 1.63 -20.43
C PHE A 30 4.13 2.11 -20.16
N PRO A 31 3.73 2.37 -18.89
CA PRO A 31 4.52 2.43 -17.65
C PRO A 31 4.88 1.11 -16.94
N TYR A 32 4.80 -0.05 -17.61
CA TYR A 32 5.22 -1.40 -17.19
C TYR A 32 4.55 -1.97 -15.92
N ILE A 33 4.17 -1.16 -14.95
CA ILE A 33 3.64 -1.56 -13.65
C ILE A 33 2.28 -0.87 -13.46
N PHE A 34 1.24 -1.65 -13.20
CA PHE A 34 -0.11 -1.17 -13.00
C PHE A 34 -0.74 -1.69 -11.71
N PRO A 35 -1.60 -0.90 -11.05
CA PRO A 35 -2.46 -1.43 -10.00
C PRO A 35 -3.42 -2.46 -10.61
N THR A 36 -3.57 -3.60 -9.95
CA THR A 36 -4.47 -4.67 -10.40
C THR A 36 -5.74 -4.71 -9.58
N ARG A 37 -6.84 -5.17 -10.19
CA ARG A 37 -8.06 -5.48 -9.43
C ARG A 37 -7.85 -6.68 -8.53
N TRP A 38 -7.22 -7.73 -9.05
CA TRP A 38 -6.99 -8.93 -8.28
C TRP A 38 -5.95 -9.80 -8.98
N ALA A 39 -4.95 -10.24 -8.23
CA ALA A 39 -4.01 -11.27 -8.68
C ALA A 39 -3.61 -12.21 -7.52
N GLY A 40 -4.54 -12.40 -6.57
CA GLY A 40 -4.38 -13.28 -5.42
C GLY A 40 -5.02 -14.66 -5.59
N PRO A 41 -4.98 -15.51 -4.55
CA PRO A 41 -5.55 -16.86 -4.57
C PRO A 41 -7.04 -16.89 -4.92
N GLU A 42 -7.45 -17.80 -5.81
CA GLU A 42 -8.86 -17.97 -6.21
C GLU A 42 -9.82 -18.27 -5.05
N ARG A 43 -9.30 -18.84 -3.95
CA ARG A 43 -10.08 -19.12 -2.74
C ARG A 43 -10.63 -17.84 -2.09
N LEU A 44 -9.97 -16.69 -2.29
CA LEU A 44 -10.40 -15.41 -1.75
C LEU A 44 -11.35 -14.65 -2.71
N THR A 45 -11.39 -15.00 -4.00
CA THR A 45 -12.37 -14.43 -4.96
C THR A 45 -13.67 -15.20 -4.99
N ASN A 46 -13.63 -16.50 -4.71
CA ASN A 46 -14.81 -17.35 -4.56
C ASN A 46 -15.45 -17.25 -3.16
N TYR A 47 -14.93 -16.36 -2.29
CA TYR A 47 -15.49 -16.11 -0.97
C TYR A 47 -16.85 -15.42 -1.11
N HIS A 48 -17.84 -15.84 -0.31
CA HIS A 48 -19.14 -15.18 -0.29
C HIS A 48 -18.99 -13.75 0.26
N PRO A 49 -19.62 -12.73 -0.34
CA PRO A 49 -20.43 -12.77 -1.57
C PRO A 49 -19.60 -12.66 -2.86
N LYS A 50 -20.04 -13.34 -3.93
CA LYS A 50 -19.50 -13.30 -5.31
C LYS A 50 -19.42 -11.89 -5.95
N MET A 51 -19.85 -10.85 -5.23
CA MET A 51 -19.85 -9.45 -5.65
C MET A 51 -18.49 -8.75 -5.53
N TYR A 52 -17.51 -9.36 -4.85
CA TYR A 52 -16.25 -8.71 -4.53
C TYR A 52 -15.49 -8.17 -5.77
N LEU A 53 -15.37 -8.96 -6.84
CA LEU A 53 -14.64 -8.50 -8.04
C LEU A 53 -15.34 -7.37 -8.81
N THR A 54 -16.67 -7.27 -8.73
CA THR A 54 -17.47 -6.25 -9.45
C THR A 54 -17.31 -4.85 -8.85
N TYR A 55 -17.07 -4.77 -7.55
CA TYR A 55 -17.03 -3.52 -6.78
C TYR A 55 -15.63 -3.16 -6.28
N THR A 56 -14.58 -3.77 -6.82
CA THR A 56 -13.24 -3.43 -6.37
C THR A 56 -12.46 -2.65 -7.41
N GLU A 57 -11.86 -1.55 -6.96
CA GLU A 57 -10.99 -0.74 -7.80
C GLU A 57 -9.63 -1.41 -8.02
N ASN A 58 -8.86 -0.87 -8.96
CA ASN A 58 -7.46 -1.22 -9.11
C ASN A 58 -6.72 -0.66 -7.89
N THR A 59 -6.15 -1.53 -7.06
CA THR A 59 -5.42 -1.13 -5.85
C THR A 59 -4.07 -1.83 -5.78
N THR A 60 -3.22 -1.40 -4.86
CA THR A 60 -1.91 -2.00 -4.62
C THR A 60 -1.76 -2.34 -3.15
N GLY A 61 -1.13 -3.47 -2.85
CA GLY A 61 -0.85 -3.85 -1.47
C GLY A 61 0.16 -2.90 -0.85
N ILE A 62 -0.09 -2.43 0.38
CA ILE A 62 0.78 -1.50 1.11
C ILE A 62 2.21 -2.02 1.20
N PHE A 63 2.41 -3.32 1.48
CA PHE A 63 3.76 -3.88 1.61
C PHE A 63 4.44 -4.12 0.26
N ILE A 64 3.66 -4.16 -0.83
CA ILE A 64 4.18 -4.27 -2.20
C ILE A 64 4.58 -2.88 -2.69
N SER A 65 3.68 -1.89 -2.58
CA SER A 65 3.92 -0.53 -3.06
C SER A 65 4.83 0.30 -2.15
N SER A 66 4.86 -0.02 -0.87
CA SER A 66 5.49 0.80 0.17
C SER A 66 6.16 -0.06 1.24
N PRO A 67 7.16 -0.89 0.88
CA PRO A 67 7.83 -1.79 1.83
C PRO A 67 8.54 -1.04 2.97
N PHE A 68 8.82 0.26 2.80
CA PHE A 68 9.32 1.10 3.90
C PHE A 68 8.37 1.10 5.12
N MET A 69 7.05 0.93 4.90
CA MET A 69 6.05 0.83 5.97
C MET A 69 6.25 -0.37 6.89
N LEU A 70 7.02 -1.39 6.49
CA LEU A 70 7.38 -2.52 7.36
C LEU A 70 8.17 -2.07 8.59
N LEU A 71 8.86 -0.92 8.54
CA LEU A 71 9.59 -0.38 9.69
C LEU A 71 8.66 0.00 10.85
N ALA A 72 7.35 0.19 10.62
CA ALA A 72 6.37 0.37 11.69
C ALA A 72 6.38 -0.79 12.70
N LEU A 73 6.71 -2.02 12.26
CA LEU A 73 6.79 -3.18 13.14
C LEU A 73 7.90 -3.07 14.19
N LEU A 74 8.94 -2.27 13.91
CA LEU A 74 10.06 -2.08 14.83
C LEU A 74 9.64 -1.39 16.14
N VAL A 75 8.52 -0.65 16.13
CA VAL A 75 7.92 -0.05 17.34
C VAL A 75 7.66 -1.10 18.43
N PHE A 76 7.39 -2.35 18.05
CA PHE A 76 7.11 -3.45 18.99
C PHE A 76 8.37 -4.18 19.48
N ILE A 77 9.53 -3.96 18.86
CA ILE A 77 10.78 -4.64 19.22
C ILE A 77 11.47 -3.85 20.32
N LYS A 78 11.58 -4.39 21.55
CA LYS A 78 12.18 -3.67 22.70
C LYS A 78 11.55 -2.28 22.87
N PRO A 79 10.22 -2.19 23.09
CA PRO A 79 9.49 -0.94 23.04
C PRO A 79 10.03 0.06 24.07
N ARG A 80 10.28 1.30 23.64
CA ARG A 80 10.75 2.35 24.55
C ARG A 80 9.62 2.76 25.50
N ARG A 81 9.95 2.92 26.79
CA ARG A 81 8.97 3.23 27.83
C ARG A 81 8.46 4.68 27.75
N ASP A 82 9.30 5.60 27.29
CA ASP A 82 8.99 7.02 27.07
C ASP A 82 7.90 7.22 26.01
N LEU A 83 7.95 6.46 24.92
CA LEU A 83 6.99 6.56 23.81
C LEU A 83 5.83 5.55 23.89
N LYS A 84 5.76 4.74 24.95
CA LYS A 84 4.81 3.62 25.06
C LYS A 84 3.36 4.06 24.82
N TRP A 85 2.93 5.15 25.44
CA TRP A 85 1.55 5.63 25.33
C TRP A 85 1.26 6.21 23.94
N ILE A 86 2.21 6.94 23.36
CA ILE A 86 2.08 7.49 22.00
C ILE A 86 1.95 6.34 20.99
N ASN A 87 2.84 5.35 21.07
CA ASN A 87 2.81 4.18 20.21
C ASN A 87 1.51 3.39 20.36
N LEU A 88 1.05 3.19 21.60
CA LEU A 88 -0.21 2.50 21.87
C LEU A 88 -1.40 3.25 21.27
N SER A 89 -1.49 4.56 21.48
CA SER A 89 -2.56 5.39 20.91
C SER A 89 -2.56 5.36 19.38
N LEU A 90 -1.39 5.50 18.74
CA LEU A 90 -1.27 5.43 17.28
C LEU A 90 -1.68 4.06 16.73
N VAL A 91 -1.23 2.97 17.36
CA VAL A 91 -1.60 1.61 16.96
C VAL A 91 -3.10 1.38 17.13
N MET A 92 -3.69 1.83 18.24
CA MET A 92 -5.13 1.69 18.47
C MET A 92 -5.95 2.44 17.42
N VAL A 93 -5.61 3.71 17.14
CA VAL A 93 -6.29 4.50 16.10
C VAL A 93 -6.14 3.85 14.73
N PHE A 94 -4.91 3.43 14.36
CA PHE A 94 -4.66 2.74 13.11
C PHE A 94 -5.50 1.47 12.99
N VAL A 95 -5.49 0.59 14.01
CA VAL A 95 -6.21 -0.68 14.00
C VAL A 95 -7.72 -0.46 13.87
N VAL A 96 -8.30 0.48 14.62
CA VAL A 96 -9.74 0.77 14.57
C VAL A 96 -10.14 1.26 13.17
N VAL A 97 -9.41 2.25 12.62
CA VAL A 97 -9.72 2.78 11.28
C VAL A 97 -9.49 1.71 10.21
N PHE A 98 -8.35 1.02 10.26
CA PHE A 98 -7.97 0.01 9.30
C PHE A 98 -8.97 -1.15 9.24
N LEU A 99 -9.36 -1.71 10.40
CA LEU A 99 -10.34 -2.79 10.47
C LEU A 99 -11.73 -2.34 10.01
N THR A 100 -12.12 -1.09 10.31
CA THR A 100 -13.39 -0.53 9.81
C THR A 100 -13.39 -0.47 8.28
N ILE A 101 -12.29 -0.03 7.67
CA ILE A 101 -12.12 -0.05 6.20
C ILE A 101 -12.14 -1.49 5.67
N GLN A 102 -11.49 -2.44 6.36
CA GLN A 102 -11.48 -3.83 5.91
C GLN A 102 -12.86 -4.50 6.02
N ALA A 103 -13.73 -4.03 6.92
CA ALA A 103 -15.09 -4.53 7.01
C ALA A 103 -16.03 -3.92 5.96
N PHE A 104 -15.59 -2.93 5.16
CA PHE A 104 -16.42 -2.27 4.15
C PHE A 104 -16.46 -3.05 2.83
N PHE A 105 -17.61 -3.10 2.17
CA PHE A 105 -17.79 -3.90 0.94
C PHE A 105 -16.99 -3.40 -0.27
N PHE A 106 -16.62 -2.11 -0.32
CA PHE A 106 -15.95 -1.47 -1.46
C PHE A 106 -14.54 -1.02 -1.07
N ILE A 107 -13.50 -1.66 -1.62
CA ILE A 107 -12.13 -1.22 -1.36
C ILE A 107 -11.67 -0.26 -2.46
N ALA A 108 -11.36 0.95 -2.04
CA ALA A 108 -10.64 1.95 -2.82
C ALA A 108 -9.40 2.43 -2.06
N MET A 109 -8.33 2.74 -2.78
CA MET A 109 -7.13 3.34 -2.19
C MET A 109 -7.42 4.67 -1.51
N ARG A 110 -8.50 5.36 -1.91
CA ARG A 110 -8.93 6.60 -1.27
C ARG A 110 -9.26 6.43 0.22
N TYR A 111 -9.89 5.32 0.62
CA TYR A 111 -10.21 5.11 2.04
C TYR A 111 -8.97 4.83 2.89
N MET A 112 -7.92 4.29 2.27
CA MET A 112 -6.64 4.12 2.95
C MET A 112 -6.00 5.45 3.35
N LEU A 113 -6.38 6.58 2.74
CA LEU A 113 -5.88 7.90 3.14
C LEU A 113 -6.19 8.24 4.60
N ASP A 114 -7.23 7.64 5.20
CA ASP A 114 -7.57 7.88 6.60
C ASP A 114 -6.65 7.11 7.56
N ALA A 115 -6.09 5.97 7.13
CA ALA A 115 -5.17 5.16 7.93
C ALA A 115 -3.69 5.48 7.68
N ILE A 116 -3.34 5.95 6.47
CA ILE A 116 -1.95 6.21 6.06
C ILE A 116 -1.21 7.19 6.98
N PRO A 117 -1.76 8.33 7.45
CA PRO A 117 -1.03 9.26 8.31
C PRO A 117 -0.55 8.60 9.61
N THR A 118 -1.41 7.80 10.25
CA THR A 118 -1.05 7.08 11.48
C THR A 118 0.01 6.01 11.22
N LEU A 119 -0.11 5.26 10.12
CA LEU A 119 0.89 4.26 9.73
C LEU A 119 2.23 4.90 9.36
N ALA A 120 2.23 6.05 8.69
CA ALA A 120 3.43 6.79 8.34
C ALA A 120 4.16 7.28 9.59
N LEU A 121 3.45 7.81 10.59
CA LEU A 121 4.04 8.19 11.88
C LEU A 121 4.65 6.99 12.59
N LEU A 122 3.92 5.86 12.68
CA LEU A 122 4.46 4.62 13.26
C LEU A 122 5.70 4.15 12.51
N THR A 123 5.73 4.29 11.19
CA THR A 123 6.87 3.93 10.35
C THR A 123 8.09 4.80 10.65
N VAL A 124 7.91 6.12 10.80
CA VAL A 124 9.01 7.04 11.15
C VAL A 124 9.54 6.76 12.55
N ILE A 125 8.66 6.55 13.53
CA ILE A 125 9.06 6.16 14.88
C ILE A 125 9.83 4.83 14.85
N GLY A 126 9.29 3.86 14.12
CA GLY A 126 9.91 2.55 13.93
C GLY A 126 11.28 2.63 13.25
N PHE A 127 11.44 3.51 12.26
CA PHE A 127 12.72 3.76 11.59
C PHE A 127 13.79 4.24 12.59
N TRP A 128 13.49 5.28 13.38
CA TRP A 128 14.44 5.83 14.35
C TRP A 128 14.71 4.86 15.49
N HIS A 129 13.69 4.17 15.98
CA HIS A 129 13.84 3.16 17.01
C HIS A 129 14.70 2.00 16.53
N GLY A 130 14.48 1.51 15.31
CA GLY A 130 15.32 0.51 14.67
C GLY A 130 16.78 0.96 14.57
N TYR A 131 17.02 2.22 14.21
CA TYR A 131 18.38 2.78 14.14
C TYR A 131 19.11 2.67 15.48
N GLU A 132 18.43 2.93 16.60
CA GLU A 132 18.99 2.75 17.94
C GLU A 132 19.19 1.27 18.30
N VAL A 133 18.18 0.42 18.05
CA VAL A 133 18.20 -1.02 18.38
C VAL A 133 19.31 -1.76 17.63
N PHE A 134 19.56 -1.39 16.38
CA PHE A 134 20.61 -1.97 15.55
C PHE A 134 21.97 -1.27 15.71
N GLY A 135 22.17 -0.54 16.82
CA GLY A 135 23.48 0.03 17.17
C GLY A 135 23.98 1.06 16.17
N LYS A 136 23.08 1.84 15.56
CA LYS A 136 23.40 2.86 14.55
C LYS A 136 24.11 2.30 13.31
N SER A 137 23.79 1.05 12.95
CA SER A 137 24.38 0.35 11.82
C SER A 137 24.16 1.09 10.51
N LYS A 138 25.26 1.36 9.79
CA LYS A 138 25.23 1.93 8.42
C LYS A 138 24.45 1.06 7.46
N ILE A 139 24.47 -0.27 7.66
CA ILE A 139 23.76 -1.25 6.83
C ILE A 139 22.24 -1.04 6.99
N TYR A 140 21.77 -0.88 8.23
CA TYR A 140 20.35 -0.61 8.49
C TYR A 140 19.89 0.69 7.82
N THR A 141 20.69 1.74 7.93
CA THR A 141 20.39 3.03 7.26
C THR A 141 20.36 2.88 5.75
N ALA A 142 21.33 2.18 5.15
CA ALA A 142 21.38 1.95 3.70
C ALA A 142 20.16 1.15 3.20
N ILE A 143 19.78 0.07 3.89
CA ILE A 143 18.59 -0.72 3.57
C ILE A 143 17.32 0.13 3.69
N SER A 144 17.20 0.91 4.77
CA SER A 144 16.02 1.76 4.99
C SER A 144 15.89 2.85 3.92
N ILE A 145 17.00 3.47 3.52
CA ILE A 145 17.03 4.44 2.41
C ILE A 145 16.64 3.75 1.10
N LEU A 146 17.15 2.55 0.82
CA LEU A 146 16.78 1.80 -0.39
C LEU A 146 15.28 1.49 -0.42
N LEU A 147 14.71 1.04 0.71
CA LEU A 147 13.27 0.79 0.82
C LEU A 147 12.43 2.07 0.65
N LEU A 148 12.91 3.20 1.19
CA LEU A 148 12.24 4.50 1.05
C LEU A 148 12.27 4.98 -0.40
N THR A 149 13.43 4.93 -1.05
CA THR A 149 13.58 5.30 -2.46
C THR A 149 12.72 4.42 -3.35
N TYR A 150 12.68 3.11 -3.10
CA TYR A 150 11.78 2.19 -3.79
C TYR A 150 10.32 2.58 -3.59
N THR A 151 9.91 2.86 -2.35
CA THR A 151 8.54 3.28 -2.00
C THR A 151 8.14 4.56 -2.74
N ILE A 152 9.01 5.57 -2.76
CA ILE A 152 8.78 6.84 -3.45
C ILE A 152 8.68 6.61 -4.96
N GLY A 153 9.67 5.95 -5.56
CA GLY A 153 9.69 5.67 -7.00
C GLY A 153 8.45 4.89 -7.45
N LEU A 154 8.07 3.86 -6.70
CA LEU A 154 6.91 3.04 -7.00
C LEU A 154 5.59 3.81 -6.81
N SER A 155 5.48 4.65 -5.77
CA SER A 155 4.29 5.49 -5.57
C SER A 155 4.06 6.48 -6.71
N LEU A 156 5.12 7.06 -7.27
CA LEU A 156 5.06 7.96 -8.43
C LEU A 156 4.66 7.19 -9.68
N LEU A 157 5.26 6.02 -9.92
CA LEU A 157 4.94 5.16 -11.06
C LEU A 157 3.48 4.68 -11.02
N ILE A 158 3.01 4.21 -9.87
CA ILE A 158 1.61 3.77 -9.68
C ILE A 158 0.65 4.94 -9.87
N SER A 159 0.97 6.13 -9.36
CA SER A 159 0.13 7.33 -9.54
C SER A 159 -0.02 7.70 -11.02
N PHE A 160 1.07 7.57 -11.79
CA PHE A 160 1.04 7.78 -13.23
C PHE A 160 0.27 6.65 -13.96
N SER A 161 0.59 5.39 -13.69
CA SER A 161 0.01 4.25 -14.41
C SER A 161 -1.47 4.03 -14.10
N GLY A 162 -1.90 4.24 -12.86
CA GLY A 162 -3.30 4.18 -12.46
C GLY A 162 -4.18 5.23 -13.13
N ASN A 163 -3.60 6.36 -13.56
CA ASN A 163 -4.29 7.47 -14.21
C ASN A 163 -3.91 7.66 -15.68
N LEU A 164 -3.30 6.66 -16.31
CA LEU A 164 -2.71 6.78 -17.65
C LEU A 164 -3.71 7.28 -18.71
N GLU A 165 -4.96 6.83 -18.66
CA GLU A 165 -5.99 7.27 -19.60
C GLU A 165 -6.32 8.75 -19.44
N LEU A 166 -6.37 9.26 -18.20
CA LEU A 166 -6.56 10.68 -17.93
C LEU A 166 -5.38 11.50 -18.48
N PHE A 167 -4.14 11.02 -18.31
CA PHE A 167 -2.97 11.67 -18.88
C PHE A 167 -2.97 11.65 -20.41
N ARG A 168 -3.42 10.58 -21.06
CA ARG A 168 -3.55 10.52 -22.52
C ARG A 168 -4.55 11.55 -23.06
N ILE A 169 -5.64 11.76 -22.33
CA ILE A 169 -6.68 12.73 -22.72
C ILE A 169 -6.20 14.17 -22.51
N HIS A 170 -5.55 14.46 -21.38
CA HIS A 170 -5.25 15.85 -20.98
C HIS A 170 -3.84 16.32 -21.34
N ASN A 171 -2.87 15.41 -21.47
CA ASN A 171 -1.47 15.75 -21.71
C ASN A 171 -0.71 14.59 -22.39
N LEU A 172 -1.02 14.38 -23.67
CA LEU A 172 -0.41 13.32 -24.48
C LEU A 172 1.11 13.49 -24.63
N GLU A 173 1.59 14.73 -24.74
CA GLU A 173 3.01 15.05 -24.88
C GLU A 173 3.82 14.55 -23.69
N LEU A 174 3.33 14.77 -22.45
CA LEU A 174 3.96 14.25 -21.25
C LEU A 174 4.10 12.73 -21.30
N VAL A 175 3.05 12.01 -21.72
CA VAL A 175 3.07 10.55 -21.82
C VAL A 175 4.12 10.08 -22.82
N GLN A 176 4.21 10.75 -23.98
CA GLN A 176 5.20 10.44 -25.01
C GLN A 176 6.63 10.70 -24.51
N GLN A 177 6.89 11.84 -23.89
CA GLN A 177 8.20 12.20 -23.35
C GLN A 177 8.64 11.24 -22.24
N MET A 178 7.74 10.91 -21.30
CA MET A 178 8.03 9.93 -20.25
C MET A 178 8.31 8.54 -20.84
N THR A 179 7.51 8.11 -21.81
CA THR A 179 7.73 6.83 -22.52
C THR A 179 9.10 6.80 -23.19
N TRP A 180 9.47 7.86 -23.89
CA TRP A 180 10.77 7.98 -24.55
C TRP A 180 11.92 7.98 -23.54
N ALA A 181 11.81 8.77 -22.47
CA ALA A 181 12.83 8.88 -21.44
C ALA A 181 13.07 7.53 -20.74
N PHE A 182 12.00 6.84 -20.33
CA PHE A 182 12.11 5.51 -19.71
C PHE A 182 12.69 4.48 -20.68
N ASN A 183 12.18 4.40 -21.90
CA ASN A 183 12.69 3.43 -22.88
C ASN A 183 14.17 3.64 -23.21
N ASN A 184 14.67 4.87 -23.14
CA ASN A 184 16.10 5.15 -23.34
C ASN A 184 16.95 4.89 -22.10
N LEU A 185 16.41 5.11 -20.89
CA LEU A 185 17.09 4.82 -19.63
C LEU A 185 17.27 3.31 -19.39
N PHE A 186 16.35 2.48 -19.89
CA PHE A 186 16.34 1.03 -19.69
C PHE A 186 16.71 0.22 -20.95
N LYS A 187 17.20 0.88 -22.00
CA LYS A 187 17.91 0.25 -23.13
C LYS A 187 19.38 0.09 -22.80
#